data_AF-A0AAQ2DDN6-F1
#
_entry.id   AF-A0AAQ2DDN6-F1
#
_cell.length_a   1.000
_cell.length_b   1.000
_cell.length_c   1.000
_cell.angle_alpha   90.00
_cell.angle_beta   90.00
_cell.angle_gamma   90.00
#
_symmetry.space_group_name_H-M   'P 1'
#
loop_
_entity.id
_entity.type
_entity.pdbx_description
1 polymer ?
#
loop_
_entity_poly.entity_id
_entity_poly.type
_entity_poly.pdbx_seq_one_letter_code
_entity_poly.pdbx_strand_id
1 'polypeptide(L)'
;MYVGVLNGLDREADVQIKGFECGTELVKFLDRCNREGSTSCIVDVQLALPPWLNTTDSWVAQSLIAIAHGRFQVPGGRARTKYIFQVASGLMYTDDALVFPVNIQECTILYKMGDPPGFGQQPHLEPHQVQMSALIGSLLNAAGA
;
A
#
# COMPACT_ATOMS: atom_id res chain seq x y z
N MET A 1 -3.19 -1.06 -6.18
CA MET A 1 -2.59 -1.43 -4.86
C MET A 1 -2.70 -2.92 -4.68
N TYR A 2 -1.80 -3.55 -3.93
CA TYR A 2 -1.77 -4.99 -3.70
C TYR A 2 -1.55 -5.29 -2.22
N VAL A 3 -2.20 -6.32 -1.69
CA VAL A 3 -2.03 -6.77 -0.29
C VAL A 3 -1.68 -8.25 -0.29
N GLY A 4 -0.61 -8.61 0.41
CA GLY A 4 -0.27 -10.00 0.72
C GLY A 4 -0.91 -10.40 2.05
N VAL A 5 -1.65 -11.49 2.03
CA VAL A 5 -2.38 -11.99 3.19
C VAL A 5 -2.08 -13.46 3.42
N LEU A 6 -1.77 -13.79 4.66
CA LEU A 6 -1.73 -15.16 5.15
C LEU A 6 -3.07 -15.50 5.80
N ASN A 7 -3.61 -16.67 5.50
CA ASN A 7 -4.71 -17.21 6.26
C ASN A 7 -4.16 -18.03 7.44
N GLY A 8 -4.35 -17.55 8.67
CA GLY A 8 -3.87 -18.20 9.88
C GLY A 8 -4.56 -19.53 10.21
N LEU A 9 -5.63 -19.89 9.51
CA LEU A 9 -6.27 -21.21 9.58
C LEU A 9 -5.71 -22.20 8.55
N ASP A 10 -4.91 -21.72 7.60
CA ASP A 10 -4.35 -22.56 6.55
C ASP A 10 -3.08 -23.25 7.05
N ARG A 11 -3.08 -24.59 6.99
CA ARG A 11 -1.95 -25.40 7.42
C ARG A 11 -0.76 -25.32 6.47
N GLU A 12 -0.97 -24.92 5.22
CA GLU A 12 0.10 -24.76 4.24
C GLU A 12 0.70 -23.34 4.22
N ALA A 13 0.05 -22.38 4.89
CA ALA A 13 0.52 -21.00 5.06
C ALA A 13 0.89 -20.28 3.73
N ASP A 14 0.02 -20.41 2.72
CA ASP A 14 0.21 -19.70 1.45
C ASP A 14 -0.14 -18.21 1.54
N VAL A 15 0.75 -17.37 0.99
CA VAL A 15 0.52 -15.92 0.87
C VAL A 15 -0.36 -15.65 -0.34
N GLN A 16 -1.58 -15.18 -0.12
CA GLN A 16 -2.48 -14.72 -1.17
C GLN A 16 -2.24 -13.25 -1.48
N ILE A 17 -2.03 -12.91 -2.75
CA ILE A 17 -1.90 -11.53 -3.20
C ILE A 17 -3.24 -11.06 -3.77
N LYS A 18 -3.79 -10.00 -3.18
CA LYS A 18 -5.05 -9.38 -3.61
C LYS A 18 -4.82 -7.98 -4.17
N GLY A 19 -5.32 -7.73 -5.38
CA GLY A 19 -5.32 -6.41 -6.01
C GLY A 19 -6.52 -5.55 -5.61
N PHE A 20 -6.31 -4.23 -5.58
CA PHE A 20 -7.32 -3.20 -5.30
C PHE A 20 -7.13 -2.02 -6.25
N GLU A 21 -8.23 -1.55 -6.82
CA GLU A 21 -8.24 -0.46 -7.81
C GLU A 21 -8.21 0.91 -7.13
N CYS A 22 -8.82 1.06 -5.95
CA CYS A 22 -8.88 2.35 -5.25
C CYS A 22 -8.63 2.24 -3.74
N GLY A 23 -8.25 3.39 -3.15
CA GLY A 23 -7.84 3.46 -1.74
C GLY A 23 -8.94 3.09 -0.75
N THR A 24 -10.19 3.41 -1.09
CA THR A 24 -11.36 3.09 -0.26
C THR A 24 -11.54 1.58 -0.11
N GLU A 25 -11.35 0.80 -1.18
CA GLU A 25 -11.47 -0.66 -1.12
C GLU A 25 -10.35 -1.29 -0.32
N LEU A 26 -9.13 -0.78 -0.48
CA LEU A 26 -7.97 -1.19 0.31
C LEU A 26 -8.24 -0.96 1.80
N VAL A 27 -8.61 0.26 2.20
CA VAL A 27 -8.87 0.59 3.61
C VAL A 27 -9.98 -0.27 4.19
N LYS A 28 -11.10 -0.44 3.47
CA LYS A 28 -12.18 -1.34 3.89
C LYS A 28 -11.71 -2.79 4.08
N PHE A 29 -10.76 -3.25 3.27
CA PHE A 29 -10.20 -4.60 3.40
C PHE A 29 -9.29 -4.71 4.63
N LEU A 30 -8.39 -3.76 4.81
CA LEU A 30 -7.51 -3.69 5.99
C LEU A 30 -8.33 -3.63 7.28
N ASP A 31 -9.39 -2.82 7.31
CA ASP A 31 -10.30 -2.74 8.47
C ASP A 31 -10.92 -4.10 8.79
N ARG A 32 -11.23 -4.92 7.79
CA ARG A 32 -11.78 -6.27 8.00
C ARG A 32 -10.73 -7.23 8.54
N CYS A 33 -9.51 -7.18 8.00
CA CYS A 33 -8.40 -8.02 8.48
C CYS A 33 -8.00 -7.68 9.91
N ASN A 34 -8.23 -6.44 10.34
CA ASN A 34 -7.86 -5.94 11.65
C ASN A 34 -8.93 -6.14 12.74
N ARG A 35 -10.12 -6.65 12.39
CA ARG A 35 -11.17 -6.92 13.38
C ARG A 35 -10.80 -8.08 14.29
N GLU A 36 -11.22 -7.99 15.55
CA GLU A 36 -11.14 -9.11 16.49
C GLU A 36 -11.79 -10.37 15.88
N GLY A 37 -11.09 -11.50 15.96
CA GLY A 37 -11.53 -12.77 15.39
C GLY A 37 -11.22 -12.94 13.89
N SER A 38 -10.57 -11.98 13.24
CA SER A 38 -10.04 -12.17 11.88
C SER A 38 -8.99 -13.28 11.87
N THR A 39 -9.13 -14.20 10.91
CA THR A 39 -8.15 -15.26 10.67
C THR A 39 -7.10 -14.85 9.63
N SER A 40 -7.23 -13.66 9.06
CA SER A 40 -6.31 -13.12 8.07
C SER A 40 -5.22 -12.29 8.74
N CYS A 41 -3.96 -12.60 8.44
CA CYS A 41 -2.79 -11.82 8.83
C CYS A 41 -2.25 -11.08 7.61
N ILE A 42 -2.07 -9.76 7.72
CA ILE A 42 -1.48 -8.96 6.65
C ILE A 42 0.04 -9.12 6.73
N VAL A 43 0.63 -9.67 5.66
CA VAL A 43 2.09 -9.84 5.49
C VAL A 43 2.71 -8.53 5.04
N ASP A 44 2.09 -7.92 4.03
CA ASP A 44 2.58 -6.70 3.42
C ASP A 44 1.49 -6.00 2.60
N VAL A 45 1.66 -4.70 2.40
CA VAL A 45 0.87 -3.92 1.47
C VAL A 45 1.83 -3.25 0.50
N GLN A 46 1.62 -3.46 -0.79
CA GLN A 46 2.44 -2.95 -1.87
C GLN A 46 1.66 -1.92 -2.70
N LEU A 47 2.27 -0.76 -2.92
CA LEU A 47 1.79 0.20 -3.91
C LEU A 47 2.51 -0.05 -5.23
N ALA A 48 1.77 -0.47 -6.25
CA ALA A 48 2.27 -0.51 -7.61
C ALA A 48 2.20 0.89 -8.22
N LEU A 49 3.37 1.42 -8.56
CA LEU A 49 3.55 2.73 -9.14
C LEU A 49 3.79 2.57 -10.65
N PRO A 50 3.00 3.23 -11.50
CA PRO A 50 3.24 3.25 -12.93
C PRO A 50 4.48 4.09 -13.31
N PRO A 51 5.03 3.89 -14.52
CA PRO A 51 6.18 4.64 -15.05
C PRO A 51 6.06 6.16 -14.85
N TRP A 52 4.89 6.72 -15.16
CA TRP A 52 4.62 8.16 -15.07
C TRP A 52 4.59 8.72 -13.64
N LEU A 53 4.56 7.88 -12.60
CA LEU A 53 4.66 8.29 -11.20
C LEU A 53 6.01 7.99 -10.54
N ASN A 54 6.77 7.01 -11.06
CA ASN A 54 7.96 6.49 -10.39
C ASN A 54 9.29 6.88 -11.05
N THR A 55 9.26 7.69 -12.12
CA THR A 55 10.44 8.16 -12.88
C THR A 55 11.26 7.06 -13.57
N THR A 56 10.70 5.86 -13.71
CA THR A 56 11.29 4.73 -14.44
C THR A 56 10.45 4.39 -15.67
N ASP A 57 11.00 3.56 -16.58
CA ASP A 57 10.29 3.09 -17.78
C ASP A 57 9.34 1.91 -17.51
N SER A 58 9.21 1.47 -16.25
CA SER A 58 8.47 0.26 -15.89
C SER A 58 7.62 0.45 -14.63
N TRP A 59 6.66 -0.46 -14.42
CA TRP A 59 5.93 -0.54 -13.17
C TRP A 59 6.86 -0.98 -12.04
N VAL A 60 6.78 -0.30 -10.92
CA VAL A 60 7.56 -0.60 -9.70
C VAL A 60 6.60 -0.81 -8.54
N ALA A 61 6.75 -1.89 -7.78
CA ALA A 61 6.00 -2.12 -6.56
C ALA A 61 6.85 -1.73 -5.33
N GLN A 62 6.30 -0.92 -4.43
CA GLN A 62 6.96 -0.53 -3.19
C GLN A 62 6.10 -0.83 -1.97
N SER A 63 6.73 -1.32 -0.90
CA SER A 63 6.05 -1.54 0.38
C SER A 63 5.48 -0.24 0.92
N LEU A 64 4.28 -0.34 1.46
CA LEU A 64 3.54 0.75 2.06
C LEU A 64 3.89 0.85 3.54
N ILE A 65 4.31 2.03 3.96
CA ILE A 65 4.69 2.33 5.34
C ILE A 65 3.52 2.90 6.12
N ALA A 66 2.69 3.75 5.49
CA ALA A 66 1.54 4.34 6.15
C ALA A 66 0.40 4.63 5.18
N ILE A 67 -0.82 4.58 5.71
CA ILE A 67 -2.02 5.11 5.09
C ILE A 67 -2.54 6.21 5.98
N ALA A 68 -2.80 7.36 5.38
CA ALA A 68 -3.51 8.44 6.03
C ALA A 68 -4.73 8.85 5.21
N HIS A 69 -5.70 9.48 5.86
CA HIS A 69 -6.74 10.25 5.19
C HIS A 69 -6.46 11.73 5.44
N GLY A 70 -6.27 12.50 4.38
CA GLY A 70 -5.78 13.87 4.50
C GLY A 70 -6.34 14.82 3.47
N ARG A 71 -6.26 16.11 3.79
CA ARG A 71 -6.58 17.23 2.92
C ARG A 71 -5.29 17.87 2.44
N PHE A 72 -5.15 18.03 1.13
CA PHE A 72 -3.95 18.60 0.51
C PHE A 72 -4.28 19.48 -0.68
N GLN A 73 -3.37 20.41 -1.01
CA GLN A 73 -3.47 21.25 -2.19
C GLN A 73 -2.88 20.56 -3.43
N VAL A 74 -3.64 20.55 -4.53
CA VAL A 74 -3.15 20.14 -5.85
C VAL A 74 -2.73 21.36 -6.68
N PRO A 75 -1.97 21.16 -7.78
CA PRO A 75 -1.70 22.24 -8.73
C PRO A 75 -2.98 22.99 -9.12
N GLY A 76 -2.92 24.33 -9.11
CA GLY A 76 -4.09 25.20 -9.28
C GLY A 76 -4.82 25.57 -7.98
N GLY A 77 -4.26 25.24 -6.81
CA GLY A 77 -4.70 25.75 -5.51
C GLY A 77 -5.98 25.11 -4.95
N ARG A 78 -6.60 24.17 -5.67
CA ARG A 78 -7.77 23.43 -5.19
C ARG A 78 -7.34 22.45 -4.10
N ALA A 79 -8.08 22.43 -2.99
CA ALA A 79 -7.89 21.42 -1.96
C ALA A 79 -8.64 20.14 -2.34
N ARG A 80 -8.02 18.99 -2.12
CA ARG A 80 -8.63 17.66 -2.25
C ARG A 80 -8.51 16.92 -0.91
N THR A 81 -9.47 16.06 -0.65
CA THR A 81 -9.43 15.13 0.49
C THR A 81 -9.44 13.72 -0.06
N LYS A 82 -8.38 12.95 0.20
CA LYS A 82 -8.20 11.57 -0.26
C LYS A 82 -7.35 10.78 0.73
N TYR A 83 -7.25 9.47 0.48
CA TYR A 83 -6.20 8.65 1.08
C TYR A 83 -4.83 9.03 0.52
N ILE A 84 -3.84 9.07 1.41
CA ILE A 84 -2.44 9.33 1.13
C ILE A 84 -1.65 8.09 1.57
N PHE A 85 -0.82 7.60 0.67
CA PHE A 85 -0.04 6.37 0.77
C PHE A 85 1.44 6.73 0.87
N GLN A 86 2.05 6.50 2.03
CA GLN A 86 3.51 6.65 2.18
C GLN A 86 4.19 5.32 1.89
N VAL A 87 5.13 5.31 0.96
CA VAL A 87 5.90 4.10 0.60
C VAL A 87 7.30 4.10 1.22
N ALA A 88 8.01 2.97 1.11
CA ALA A 88 9.33 2.76 1.72
C ALA A 88 10.40 3.76 1.28
N SER A 89 10.31 4.33 0.07
CA SER A 89 11.19 5.42 -0.38
C SER A 89 10.93 6.76 0.33
N GLY A 90 9.93 6.85 1.19
CA GLY A 90 9.52 8.07 1.89
C GLY A 90 8.59 8.98 1.09
N LEU A 91 8.39 8.70 -0.20
CA LEU A 91 7.46 9.41 -1.06
C LEU A 91 6.00 9.13 -0.66
N MET A 92 5.13 10.10 -0.92
CA MET A 92 3.70 10.03 -0.61
C MET A 92 2.87 10.15 -1.88
N TYR A 93 1.86 9.29 -2.02
CA TYR A 93 1.04 9.21 -3.22
C TYR A 93 -0.44 9.21 -2.88
N THR A 94 -1.29 9.67 -3.79
CA THR A 94 -2.69 9.26 -3.89
C THR A 94 -2.81 8.16 -4.94
N ASP A 95 -4.04 7.73 -5.22
CA ASP A 95 -4.35 6.85 -6.35
C ASP A 95 -3.94 7.43 -7.71
N ASP A 96 -3.88 8.77 -7.82
CA ASP A 96 -3.68 9.48 -9.09
C ASP A 96 -2.48 10.44 -9.14
N ALA A 97 -1.77 10.67 -8.04
CA ALA A 97 -0.73 11.71 -8.00
C ALA A 97 0.34 11.50 -6.93
N LEU A 98 1.50 12.10 -7.13
CA LEU A 98 2.48 12.34 -6.07
C LEU A 98 1.99 13.50 -5.17
N VAL A 99 2.16 13.34 -3.85
CA VAL A 99 1.79 14.32 -2.83
C VAL A 99 3.06 14.80 -2.15
N PHE A 100 3.28 16.11 -2.14
CA PHE A 100 4.36 16.72 -1.37
C PHE A 100 3.91 17.03 0.05
N PRO A 101 4.69 16.70 1.10
CA PRO A 101 4.31 16.96 2.49
C PRO A 101 3.93 18.42 2.77
N VAL A 102 4.61 19.38 2.13
CA VAL A 102 4.33 20.82 2.25
C VAL A 102 2.92 21.20 1.80
N ASN A 103 2.28 20.40 0.95
CA ASN A 103 0.94 20.65 0.44
C ASN A 103 -0.16 20.03 1.32
N ILE A 104 0.21 19.26 2.35
CA ILE A 104 -0.74 18.61 3.25
C ILE A 104 -1.17 19.62 4.32
N GLN A 105 -2.48 19.89 4.36
CA GLN A 105 -3.09 20.82 5.30
C GLN A 105 -3.53 20.10 6.58
N GLU A 106 -4.12 18.92 6.41
CA GLU A 106 -4.66 18.10 7.49
C GLU A 106 -4.41 16.63 7.17
N CYS A 107 -4.10 15.82 8.18
CA CYS A 107 -3.76 14.41 7.99
C CYS A 107 -4.10 13.59 9.23
N THR A 108 -4.85 12.50 9.04
CA THR A 108 -5.11 11.50 10.07
C THR A 108 -4.53 10.17 9.61
N ILE A 109 -3.53 9.68 10.33
CA ILE A 109 -2.93 8.36 10.08
C ILE A 109 -3.96 7.30 10.46
N LEU A 110 -4.24 6.40 9.52
CA LEU A 110 -5.16 5.28 9.69
C LEU A 110 -4.40 3.97 9.93
N TYR A 111 -3.29 3.80 9.22
CA TYR A 111 -2.43 2.64 9.31
C TYR A 111 -0.98 3.09 9.27
N LYS A 112 -0.13 2.47 10.10
CA LYS A 112 1.30 2.67 10.08
C LYS A 112 2.00 1.35 10.36
N MET A 113 3.03 1.06 9.58
CA MET A 113 3.86 -0.12 9.77
C MET A 113 4.51 -0.07 11.16
N GLY A 114 4.38 -1.16 11.93
CA GLY A 114 4.97 -1.31 13.27
C GLY A 114 4.14 -0.79 14.46
N ASP A 115 3.05 -0.03 14.24
CA ASP A 115 2.10 0.27 15.32
C ASP A 115 1.18 -0.94 15.54
N PRO A 116 0.69 -1.25 16.76
CA PRO A 116 -0.42 -2.18 16.90
C PRO A 116 -1.74 -1.50 16.49
N PRO A 117 -2.54 -2.06 15.56
CA PRO A 117 -2.35 -3.27 14.78
C PRO A 117 -2.24 -2.91 13.28
N GLY A 118 -1.29 -2.04 12.97
CA GLY A 118 -0.87 -1.72 11.63
C GLY A 118 -0.20 -2.90 10.94
N PHE A 119 0.48 -2.64 9.82
CA PHE A 119 1.22 -3.67 9.09
C PHE A 119 2.32 -4.19 10.01
N GLY A 120 2.21 -5.43 10.50
CA GLY A 120 3.17 -5.97 11.46
C GLY A 120 4.58 -5.88 10.91
N GLN A 121 5.49 -5.18 11.59
CA GLN A 121 6.91 -5.29 11.26
C GLN A 121 7.41 -6.63 11.75
N GLN A 122 7.59 -7.54 10.81
CA GLN A 122 8.15 -8.85 11.06
C GLN A 122 9.39 -8.97 10.19
N PRO A 123 10.59 -8.77 10.74
CA PRO A 123 11.85 -8.85 9.97
C PRO A 123 11.99 -10.17 9.20
N HIS A 124 11.39 -11.25 9.70
CA HIS A 124 11.36 -12.54 9.01
C HIS A 124 10.47 -12.56 7.75
N LEU A 125 9.62 -11.55 7.55
CA LEU A 125 8.78 -11.38 6.37
C LEU A 125 9.43 -10.52 5.28
N GLU A 126 10.54 -9.83 5.54
CA GLU A 126 11.25 -9.00 4.53
C GLU A 126 11.55 -9.76 3.22
N PRO A 127 12.02 -11.04 3.24
CA PRO A 127 12.22 -11.79 2.00
C PRO A 127 10.94 -11.97 1.19
N HIS A 128 9.80 -12.16 1.87
CA HIS A 128 8.49 -12.28 1.22
C HIS A 128 8.02 -10.95 0.62
N GLN A 129 8.31 -9.83 1.29
CA GLN A 129 7.99 -8.48 0.77
C GLN A 129 8.75 -8.19 -0.53
N VAL A 130 10.04 -8.53 -0.57
CA VAL A 130 10.88 -8.39 -1.77
C VAL A 130 10.36 -9.29 -2.91
N GLN A 131 10.05 -10.55 -2.60
CA GLN A 131 9.48 -11.49 -3.58
C GLN A 131 8.14 -11.00 -4.13
N MET A 132 7.25 -10.49 -3.27
CA MET A 132 5.96 -9.93 -3.68
C MET A 132 6.15 -8.73 -4.60
N SER A 133 7.04 -7.79 -4.23
CA SER A 133 7.34 -6.62 -5.07
C SER A 133 7.83 -7.04 -6.47
N ALA A 134 8.77 -7.99 -6.53
CA ALA A 134 9.29 -8.52 -7.79
C ALA A 134 8.20 -9.22 -8.63
N LEU A 135 7.34 -10.03 -8.00
CA LEU A 135 6.24 -10.72 -8.67
C LEU A 135 5.22 -9.73 -9.24
N ILE A 136 4.79 -8.75 -8.45
CA ILE A 136 3.84 -7.71 -8.88
C ILE A 136 4.43 -6.89 -10.04
N GLY A 137 5.69 -6.46 -9.91
CA GLY A 137 6.39 -5.74 -10.96
C GLY A 137 6.48 -6.55 -12.26
N SER A 138 6.87 -7.82 -12.18
CA SER A 138 6.94 -8.73 -13.34
C SER A 138 5.59 -8.87 -14.04
N LEU A 139 4.51 -9.14 -13.28
CA LEU A 139 3.16 -9.32 -13.83
C LEU A 139 2.65 -8.06 -14.53
N LEU A 140 2.83 -6.88 -13.91
CA LEU A 140 2.37 -5.62 -14.47
C LEU A 140 3.14 -5.23 -15.73
N ASN A 141 4.45 -5.48 -15.76
CA ASN A 141 5.28 -5.19 -16.93
C ASN A 141 5.08 -6.19 -18.06
N ALA A 142 4.75 -7.46 -17.76
CA ALA A 142 4.42 -8.45 -18.77
C ALA A 142 3.06 -8.20 -19.44
N ALA A 143 2.10 -7.63 -18.70
CA ALA A 143 0.79 -7.26 -19.25
C ALA A 143 0.82 -6.00 -20.14
N GLY A 144 1.94 -5.26 -20.14
CA GLY A 144 2.14 -4.03 -20.93
C GLY A 144 3.06 -4.18 -22.15
N ALA A 145 3.48 -5.41 -22.48
CA ALA A 145 4.32 -5.74 -23.65
C ALA A 145 3.49 -6.29 -24.82
#